data_AF-A0A963V6I6-F1
#
_entry.id   AF-A0A963V6I6-F1
#
_cell.length_a   1.000
_cell.length_b   1.000
_cell.length_c   1.000
_cell.angle_alpha   90.00
_cell.angle_beta   90.00
_cell.angle_gamma   90.00
#
_symmetry.space_group_name_H-M   'P 1'
#
loop_
_entity.id
_entity.type
_entity.pdbx_description
1 polymer ?
#
loop_
_entity_poly.entity_id
_entity_poly.type
_entity_poly.pdbx_seq_one_letter_code
_entity_poly.pdbx_strand_id
1 'polypeptide(L)'
;MLRELAPVRYTTDASSAPGIQSAATEYVRRHFRLFETDMGEGPYVLNGTFSVLDIYLWMLCYWMDRDWLAANCPKVHLLWSTAEKRPALARIAQKHFG
;
A
#
# COMPACT_ATOMS: atom_id res chain seq x y z
N MET A 1 1.34 -0.51 9.82
CA MET A 1 0.05 0.07 10.30
C MET A 1 -0.04 0.11 11.83
N LEU A 2 -0.89 0.96 12.43
CA LEU A 2 -0.95 1.13 13.90
C LEU A 2 -1.15 -0.19 14.69
N ARG A 3 -2.02 -1.09 14.21
CA ARG A 3 -2.26 -2.41 14.83
C ARG A 3 -1.09 -3.37 14.71
N GLU A 4 -0.28 -3.21 13.68
CA GLU A 4 0.94 -3.99 13.47
C GLU A 4 2.11 -3.45 14.30
N LEU A 5 2.24 -2.12 14.41
CA LEU A 5 3.35 -1.47 15.14
C LEU A 5 3.11 -1.39 16.66
N ALA A 6 1.84 -1.38 17.09
CA ALA A 6 1.47 -1.26 18.50
C ALA A 6 0.28 -2.18 18.86
N PRO A 7 0.38 -3.51 18.64
CA PRO A 7 -0.71 -4.45 18.88
C PRO A 7 -1.23 -4.44 20.32
N VAL A 8 -0.37 -4.14 21.29
CA VAL A 8 -0.72 -4.02 22.72
C VAL A 8 -1.75 -2.92 23.03
N ARG A 9 -1.95 -1.95 22.13
CA ARG A 9 -2.99 -0.92 22.28
C ARG A 9 -4.39 -1.41 21.90
N TYR A 10 -4.49 -2.63 21.35
CA TYR A 10 -5.72 -3.18 20.78
C TYR A 10 -6.20 -4.44 21.52
N THR A 11 -5.62 -4.76 22.66
CA THR A 11 -6.01 -5.87 23.53
C THR A 11 -5.64 -5.57 24.97
N THR A 12 -6.44 -6.06 25.91
CA THR A 12 -6.10 -6.09 27.35
C THR A 12 -5.38 -7.38 27.73
N ASP A 13 -5.42 -8.40 26.89
CA ASP A 13 -4.63 -9.62 27.01
C ASP A 13 -3.33 -9.50 26.22
N ALA A 14 -2.21 -9.40 26.93
CA ALA A 14 -0.88 -9.24 26.35
C ALA A 14 -0.46 -10.45 25.48
N SER A 15 -0.96 -11.65 25.77
CA SER A 15 -0.62 -12.85 25.02
C SER A 15 -1.19 -12.85 23.59
N SER A 16 -2.25 -12.08 23.36
CA SER A 16 -2.88 -11.92 22.05
C SER A 16 -2.16 -10.94 21.10
N ALA A 17 -1.19 -10.16 21.59
CA ALA A 17 -0.53 -9.11 20.80
C ALA A 17 0.16 -9.62 19.50
N PRO A 18 0.89 -10.76 19.49
CA PRO A 18 1.47 -11.29 18.26
C PRO A 18 0.42 -11.68 17.21
N GLY A 19 -0.71 -12.24 17.64
CA GLY A 19 -1.82 -12.59 16.75
C GLY A 19 -2.45 -11.37 16.09
N ILE A 20 -2.61 -10.28 16.86
CA ILE A 20 -3.13 -9.01 16.35
C ILE A 20 -2.19 -8.40 15.31
N GLN A 21 -0.88 -8.42 15.58
CA GLN A 21 0.11 -7.94 14.64
C GLN A 21 0.05 -8.71 13.31
N SER A 22 0.07 -10.04 13.37
CA SER A 22 -0.01 -10.91 12.20
C SER A 22 -1.30 -10.66 11.39
N ALA A 23 -2.44 -10.61 12.08
CA ALA A 23 -3.73 -10.34 11.45
C ALA A 23 -3.78 -8.96 10.80
N ALA A 24 -3.15 -7.95 11.42
CA ALA A 24 -3.07 -6.60 10.85
C ALA A 24 -2.23 -6.56 9.58
N THR A 25 -1.06 -7.21 9.56
CA THR A 25 -0.21 -7.30 8.36
C THR A 25 -0.95 -8.02 7.23
N GLU A 26 -1.57 -9.16 7.51
CA GLU A 26 -2.29 -9.92 6.49
C GLU A 26 -3.54 -9.19 5.98
N TYR A 27 -4.24 -8.47 6.85
CA TYR A 27 -5.36 -7.62 6.46
C TYR A 27 -4.93 -6.61 5.38
N VAL A 28 -3.81 -5.92 5.57
CA VAL A 28 -3.32 -4.93 4.60
C VAL A 28 -2.90 -5.61 3.30
N ARG A 29 -2.11 -6.70 3.38
CA ARG A 29 -1.68 -7.47 2.22
C ARG A 29 -2.85 -7.98 1.38
N ARG A 30 -3.93 -8.43 2.03
CA ARG A 30 -5.17 -8.83 1.34
C ARG A 30 -5.75 -7.71 0.49
N HIS A 31 -5.80 -6.47 1.00
CA HIS A 31 -6.36 -5.34 0.26
C HIS A 31 -5.49 -4.93 -0.93
N PHE A 32 -4.17 -4.97 -0.79
CA PHE A 32 -3.28 -4.75 -1.93
C PHE A 32 -3.45 -5.82 -3.01
N ARG A 33 -3.66 -7.09 -2.62
CA ARG A 33 -3.99 -8.17 -3.56
C ARG A 33 -5.35 -8.00 -4.24
N LEU A 34 -6.32 -7.35 -3.58
CA LEU A 34 -7.59 -6.99 -4.22
C LEU A 34 -7.38 -5.93 -5.31
N PHE A 35 -6.63 -4.85 -5.03
CA PHE A 35 -6.26 -3.89 -6.07
C PHE A 35 -5.53 -4.56 -7.23
N GLU A 36 -4.54 -5.41 -6.93
CA GLU A 36 -3.82 -6.17 -7.93
C GLU A 36 -4.76 -7.03 -8.77
N THR A 37 -5.76 -7.68 -8.17
CA THR A 37 -6.70 -8.52 -8.92
C THR A 37 -7.61 -7.67 -9.82
N ASP A 38 -8.13 -6.57 -9.29
CA ASP A 38 -9.27 -5.85 -9.88
C ASP A 38 -8.87 -4.71 -10.84
N MET A 39 -7.63 -4.23 -10.81
CA MET A 39 -7.17 -3.09 -11.63
C MET A 39 -6.93 -3.39 -13.12
N GLY A 40 -7.48 -4.49 -13.64
CA GLY A 40 -7.35 -4.87 -15.05
C GLY A 40 -5.89 -5.04 -15.50
N GLU A 41 -5.56 -4.51 -16.68
CA GLU A 41 -4.19 -4.50 -17.22
C GLU A 41 -3.28 -3.44 -16.58
N GLY A 42 -3.85 -2.52 -15.79
CA GLY A 42 -3.13 -1.38 -15.22
C GLY A 42 -2.70 -0.35 -16.27
N PRO A 43 -1.80 0.60 -15.91
CA PRO A 43 -1.26 0.80 -14.57
C PRO A 43 -2.20 1.57 -13.64
N TYR A 44 -3.34 2.08 -14.13
CA TYR A 44 -4.28 2.88 -13.32
C TYR A 44 -5.48 2.07 -12.87
N VAL A 45 -5.97 2.34 -11.67
CA VAL A 45 -7.00 1.54 -10.98
C VAL A 45 -8.32 1.50 -11.76
N LEU A 46 -8.70 2.59 -12.41
CA LEU A 46 -9.96 2.71 -13.16
C LEU A 46 -9.82 2.43 -14.67
N ASN A 47 -8.76 1.72 -15.09
CA ASN A 47 -8.41 1.40 -16.47
C ASN A 47 -8.23 2.63 -17.40
N GLY A 48 -7.02 2.81 -17.93
CA GLY A 48 -6.74 3.77 -19.00
C GLY A 48 -6.68 5.25 -18.60
N THR A 49 -7.25 5.67 -17.47
CA THR A 49 -7.22 7.08 -17.02
C THR A 49 -6.69 7.22 -15.59
N PHE A 50 -5.68 8.07 -15.43
CA PHE A 50 -5.18 8.46 -14.12
C PHE A 50 -6.22 9.29 -13.36
N SER A 51 -6.45 8.94 -12.09
CA SER A 51 -7.49 9.50 -11.25
C SER A 51 -6.97 9.80 -9.84
N VAL A 52 -7.81 10.43 -9.02
CA VAL A 52 -7.50 10.65 -7.59
C VAL A 52 -7.29 9.33 -6.83
N LEU A 53 -7.91 8.23 -7.28
CA LEU A 53 -7.74 6.92 -6.67
C LEU A 53 -6.30 6.42 -6.80
N ASP A 54 -5.64 6.71 -7.93
CA ASP A 54 -4.24 6.35 -8.15
C ASP A 54 -3.30 7.15 -7.24
N ILE A 55 -3.61 8.42 -6.97
CA ILE A 55 -2.86 9.24 -5.99
C ILE A 55 -3.02 8.65 -4.59
N TYR A 56 -4.22 8.24 -4.22
CA TYR A 56 -4.48 7.66 -2.91
C TYR A 56 -3.76 6.33 -2.73
N LEU A 57 -3.84 5.44 -3.73
CA LEU A 57 -3.13 4.16 -3.72
C LEU A 57 -1.61 4.35 -3.71
N TRP A 58 -1.08 5.28 -4.53
CA TRP A 58 0.33 5.66 -4.52
C TRP A 58 0.83 6.06 -3.13
N MET A 59 0.06 6.88 -2.40
CA MET A 59 0.40 7.26 -1.04
C MET A 59 0.40 6.04 -0.09
N LEU A 60 -0.59 5.15 -0.20
CA LEU A 60 -0.65 3.93 0.61
C LEU A 60 0.53 2.98 0.37
N CYS A 61 1.11 2.98 -0.85
CA CYS A 61 2.28 2.15 -1.16
C CYS A 61 3.50 2.46 -0.28
N TYR A 62 3.65 3.70 0.23
CA TYR A 62 4.74 4.06 1.16
C TYR A 62 4.62 3.40 2.53
N TRP A 63 3.48 2.77 2.86
CA TRP A 63 3.34 1.97 4.08
C TRP A 63 3.67 0.49 3.88
N MET A 64 4.00 0.10 2.66
CA MET A 64 4.32 -1.27 2.30
C MET A 64 5.80 -1.43 2.01
N ASP A 65 6.29 -2.65 2.24
CA ASP A 65 7.58 -3.05 1.74
C ASP A 65 7.57 -3.09 0.19
N ARG A 66 8.56 -2.44 -0.42
CA ARG A 66 8.61 -2.24 -1.87
C ARG A 66 8.88 -3.54 -2.61
N ASP A 67 9.74 -4.39 -2.06
CA ASP A 67 10.08 -5.69 -2.66
C ASP A 67 8.90 -6.65 -2.56
N TRP A 68 8.16 -6.62 -1.44
CA TRP A 68 6.92 -7.37 -1.29
C TRP A 68 5.88 -6.95 -2.33
N LEU A 69 5.68 -5.64 -2.57
CA LEU A 69 4.79 -5.17 -3.63
C LEU A 69 5.27 -5.61 -5.01
N ALA A 70 6.56 -5.50 -5.32
CA ALA A 70 7.10 -5.94 -6.60
C ALA A 70 6.85 -7.44 -6.85
N ALA A 71 6.97 -8.28 -5.82
CA ALA A 71 6.78 -9.72 -5.93
C ALA A 71 5.30 -10.17 -5.92
N ASN A 72 4.43 -9.49 -5.17
CA ASN A 72 3.05 -9.96 -4.91
C ASN A 72 1.96 -9.11 -5.56
N CYS A 73 2.26 -7.86 -5.91
CA CYS A 73 1.34 -6.89 -6.50
C CYS A 73 2.04 -6.06 -7.60
N PRO A 74 2.52 -6.71 -8.68
CA PRO A 74 3.35 -6.06 -9.69
C PRO A 74 2.65 -4.90 -10.42
N LYS A 75 1.33 -4.93 -10.64
CA LYS A 75 0.60 -3.81 -11.25
C LYS A 75 0.51 -2.63 -10.29
N VAL A 76 0.30 -2.87 -9.00
CA VAL A 76 0.36 -1.81 -7.98
C VAL A 76 1.77 -1.22 -7.87
N HIS A 77 2.81 -2.04 -7.94
CA HIS A 77 4.20 -1.57 -7.96
C HIS A 77 4.50 -0.72 -9.22
N LEU A 78 3.96 -1.12 -10.37
CA LEU A 78 4.04 -0.33 -11.62
C LEU A 78 3.31 1.01 -11.50
N LEU A 79 2.12 1.03 -10.89
CA LEU A 79 1.39 2.26 -10.58
C LEU A 79 2.26 3.19 -9.74
N TRP A 80 2.83 2.68 -8.64
CA TRP A 80 3.69 3.47 -7.75
C TRP A 80 4.86 4.09 -8.53
N SER A 81 5.61 3.26 -9.26
CA SER A 81 6.78 3.70 -10.04
C SER A 81 6.40 4.69 -11.15
N THR A 82 5.20 4.59 -11.72
CA THR A 82 4.70 5.51 -12.76
C THR A 82 4.23 6.83 -12.16
N ALA A 83 3.54 6.77 -11.01
CA ALA A 83 3.05 7.93 -10.30
C ALA A 83 4.20 8.82 -9.79
N GLU A 84 5.30 8.22 -9.29
CA GLU A 84 6.49 8.97 -8.84
C GLU A 84 7.14 9.81 -9.94
N LYS A 85 6.98 9.44 -11.21
CA LYS A 85 7.52 10.21 -12.35
C LYS A 85 6.69 11.46 -12.67
N ARG A 86 5.50 11.62 -12.08
CA ARG A 86 4.64 12.79 -12.33
C ARG A 86 5.20 13.98 -11.55
N PRO A 87 5.46 15.15 -12.17
CA PRO A 87 6.16 16.26 -11.51
C PRO A 87 5.55 16.74 -10.19
N ALA A 88 4.21 16.77 -10.10
CA ALA A 88 3.52 17.14 -8.88
C ALA A 88 3.72 16.11 -7.76
N LEU A 89 3.60 14.81 -8.07
CA LEU A 89 3.79 13.74 -7.09
C LEU A 89 5.26 13.56 -6.72
N ALA A 90 6.18 13.68 -7.67
CA ALA A 90 7.63 13.66 -7.43
C ALA A 90 8.04 14.70 -6.39
N ARG A 91 7.50 15.92 -6.51
CA ARG A 91 7.76 17.01 -5.54
C ARG A 91 7.25 16.66 -4.14
N ILE A 92 6.07 16.04 -4.05
CA ILE A 92 5.50 15.60 -2.78
C ILE A 92 6.29 14.44 -2.20
N ALA A 93 6.67 13.44 -3.01
CA ALA A 93 7.54 12.34 -2.61
C ALA A 93 8.84 12.85 -2.01
N GLN A 94 9.55 13.71 -2.73
CA GLN A 94 10.82 14.27 -2.26
C GLN A 94 10.69 15.02 -0.93
N LYS A 95 9.54 15.65 -0.68
CA LYS A 95 9.29 16.39 0.56
C LYS A 95 8.98 15.49 1.76
N HIS A 96 8.33 14.34 1.54
CA HIS A 96 7.74 13.54 2.61
C HIS A 96 8.35 12.16 2.79
N PHE A 97 9.01 11.61 1.77
CA PHE A 97 9.49 10.23 1.74
C PHE A 97 10.93 10.06 1.21
N GLY A 98 11.57 11.16 0.76
CA GLY A 98 12.95 11.20 0.29
C GLY A 98 13.89 11.89 1.26
#